data_AF-A0A3M6QNV0-F1
#
_entry.id   AF-A0A3M6QNV0-F1
#
_cell.length_a   1.000
_cell.length_b   1.000
_cell.length_c   1.000
_cell.angle_alpha   90.00
_cell.angle_beta   90.00
_cell.angle_gamma   90.00
#
_symmetry.space_group_name_H-M   'P 1'
#
loop_
_entity.id
_entity.type
_entity.pdbx_description
1 polymer ?
#
loop_
_entity_poly.entity_id
_entity_poly.type
_entity_poly.pdbx_seq_one_letter_code
_entity_poly.pdbx_strand_id
1 'polypeptide(L)'
;MALVVALLAACGDGLRVSGGVVWDGTDEDQDEGATVVVVIKHDPQQPDPQQRTITARLPLAEASEPQRDALAELHETEQAAPCASDAVFYQLQLQRPQGRTDYVSNNWSCQDGETGGHDAGGAQAWIDVAALADFVAMLQ
;
A
#
# COMPACT_ATOMS: atom_id res chain seq x y z
N MET A 1 -19.97 -50.70 -8.64
CA MET A 1 -20.54 -49.58 -7.85
C MET A 1 -19.61 -48.38 -7.99
N ALA A 2 -20.19 -47.20 -8.11
CA ALA A 2 -19.59 -45.98 -8.61
C ALA A 2 -18.67 -45.24 -7.62
N LEU A 3 -17.85 -44.36 -8.20
CA LEU A 3 -16.93 -43.37 -7.62
C LEU A 3 -17.40 -42.69 -6.33
N VAL A 4 -16.44 -42.34 -5.46
CA VAL A 4 -16.21 -40.93 -5.07
C VAL A 4 -14.70 -40.68 -4.94
N VAL A 5 -14.20 -39.78 -5.79
CA VAL A 5 -12.93 -39.07 -5.66
C VAL A 5 -13.21 -37.81 -4.85
N ALA A 6 -12.43 -37.55 -3.79
CA ALA A 6 -12.32 -36.24 -3.16
C ALA A 6 -10.82 -36.04 -2.86
N LEU A 7 -10.02 -35.48 -3.78
CA LEU A 7 -9.81 -34.04 -3.96
C LEU A 7 -9.66 -33.30 -2.62
N LEU A 8 -8.45 -33.35 -2.07
CA LEU A 8 -7.89 -32.27 -1.26
C LEU A 8 -6.76 -31.64 -2.08
N ALA A 9 -7.18 -31.01 -3.19
CA ALA A 9 -6.38 -30.00 -3.86
C ALA A 9 -6.69 -28.65 -3.18
N ALA A 10 -5.64 -27.88 -2.93
CA ALA A 10 -5.67 -26.45 -2.70
C ALA A 10 -6.43 -25.95 -1.45
N CYS A 11 -5.79 -26.02 -0.29
CA CYS A 11 -5.75 -24.84 0.59
C CYS A 11 -4.45 -24.10 0.25
N GLY A 12 -4.43 -23.51 -0.94
CA GLY A 12 -3.48 -22.45 -1.28
C GLY A 12 -3.86 -21.18 -0.55
N ASP A 13 -3.98 -21.25 0.78
CA ASP A 13 -3.82 -20.06 1.61
C ASP A 13 -2.33 -19.83 1.63
N GLY A 14 -1.86 -19.10 0.62
CA GLY A 14 -0.56 -18.47 0.69
C GLY A 14 -0.58 -17.65 1.95
N LEU A 15 0.10 -18.14 2.99
CA LEU A 15 0.43 -17.37 4.19
C LEU A 15 1.00 -16.05 3.68
N ARG A 16 0.16 -15.00 3.69
CA ARG A 16 0.61 -13.63 3.50
C ARG A 16 1.46 -13.36 4.72
N VAL A 17 2.78 -13.47 4.55
CA VAL A 17 3.72 -13.17 5.62
C VAL A 17 3.64 -11.67 5.82
N SER A 18 2.97 -11.26 6.88
CA SER A 18 2.93 -9.87 7.31
C SER A 18 4.26 -9.43 7.91
N GLY A 19 4.50 -8.12 7.86
CA GLY A 19 5.81 -7.54 8.18
C GLY A 19 6.78 -7.52 7.00
N GLY A 20 6.28 -7.72 5.77
CA GLY A 20 7.05 -7.45 4.55
C GLY A 20 7.51 -5.99 4.52
N VAL A 21 8.77 -5.77 4.15
CA VAL A 21 9.32 -4.43 3.96
C VAL A 21 8.81 -3.91 2.61
N VAL A 22 8.31 -2.68 2.57
CA VAL A 22 7.79 -2.06 1.35
C VAL A 22 8.91 -1.85 0.32
N TRP A 23 10.07 -1.43 0.81
CA TRP A 23 11.30 -1.19 0.07
C TRP A 23 12.48 -1.30 1.04
N ASP A 24 13.46 -2.16 0.78
CA ASP A 24 14.63 -2.31 1.67
C ASP A 24 15.85 -1.50 1.23
N GLY A 25 15.82 -0.91 0.02
CA GLY A 25 16.90 -0.11 -0.55
C GLY A 25 18.23 -0.85 -0.73
N THR A 26 18.23 -2.18 -0.66
CA THR A 26 19.46 -2.98 -0.70
C THR A 26 19.90 -3.35 -2.11
N ASP A 27 19.03 -3.18 -3.12
CA ASP A 27 19.26 -3.64 -4.48
C ASP A 27 19.27 -2.45 -5.47
N GLU A 28 20.36 -1.67 -5.44
CA GLU A 28 20.53 -0.43 -6.22
C GLU A 28 20.29 -0.64 -7.73
N ASP A 29 20.66 -1.81 -8.27
CA ASP A 29 20.44 -2.16 -9.68
C ASP A 29 18.94 -2.38 -10.01
N GLN A 30 18.15 -2.84 -9.04
CA GLN A 30 16.70 -2.99 -9.21
C GLN A 30 15.95 -1.68 -9.01
N ASP A 31 16.53 -0.77 -8.25
CA ASP A 31 15.96 0.54 -7.96
C ASP A 31 16.39 1.63 -8.98
N GLU A 32 17.27 1.30 -9.93
CA GLU A 32 17.63 2.18 -11.03
C GLU A 32 16.38 2.48 -11.91
N GLY A 33 15.90 3.72 -11.85
CA GLY A 33 14.67 4.15 -12.52
C GLY A 33 13.38 3.87 -11.74
N ALA A 34 13.48 3.39 -10.49
CA ALA A 34 12.30 3.21 -9.65
C ALA A 34 11.68 4.55 -9.23
N THR A 35 10.35 4.58 -9.19
CA THR A 35 9.57 5.77 -8.81
C THR A 35 8.51 5.37 -7.79
N VAL A 36 8.45 6.13 -6.70
CA VAL A 36 7.35 6.07 -5.74
C VAL A 36 6.27 7.05 -6.19
N VAL A 37 5.04 6.57 -6.31
CA VAL A 37 3.87 7.39 -6.59
C VAL A 37 2.92 7.25 -5.42
N VAL A 38 2.66 8.35 -4.70
CA VAL A 38 1.67 8.37 -3.64
C VAL A 38 0.41 9.08 -4.12
N VAL A 39 -0.72 8.42 -3.93
CA VAL A 39 -2.04 8.85 -4.35
C VAL A 39 -2.89 9.01 -3.08
N ILE A 40 -3.28 10.25 -2.78
CA ILE A 40 -4.19 10.58 -1.68
C ILE A 40 -5.60 10.62 -2.26
N LYS A 41 -6.47 9.69 -1.87
CA LYS A 41 -7.83 9.60 -2.41
C LYS A 41 -8.86 10.44 -1.65
N HIS A 42 -8.64 10.65 -0.36
CA HIS A 42 -9.48 11.50 0.49
C HIS A 42 -8.57 12.31 1.38
N ASP A 43 -8.71 13.64 1.39
CA ASP A 43 -7.97 14.57 2.23
C ASP A 43 -8.98 15.44 3.01
N PRO A 44 -9.13 15.26 4.34
CA PRO A 44 -10.09 15.99 5.15
C PRO A 44 -9.77 17.48 5.26
N GLN A 45 -8.56 17.91 4.89
CA GLN A 45 -8.18 19.32 4.86
C GLN A 45 -8.68 20.04 3.60
N GLN A 46 -9.16 19.33 2.57
CA GLN A 46 -9.73 19.96 1.38
C GLN A 46 -11.27 20.11 1.49
N PRO A 47 -11.81 21.33 1.30
CA PRO A 47 -13.23 21.63 1.54
C PRO A 47 -14.18 21.06 0.49
N ASP A 48 -13.66 20.45 -0.59
CA ASP A 48 -14.48 19.74 -1.57
C ASP A 48 -14.44 18.23 -1.30
N PRO A 49 -15.47 17.65 -0.66
CA PRO A 49 -15.53 16.23 -0.34
C PRO A 49 -15.65 15.33 -1.57
N GLN A 50 -15.83 15.89 -2.78
CA GLN A 50 -15.76 15.14 -4.03
C GLN A 50 -14.31 15.07 -4.56
N GLN A 51 -13.56 14.12 -4.02
CA GLN A 51 -12.55 13.36 -4.77
C GLN A 51 -11.36 14.13 -5.37
N ARG A 52 -10.62 14.91 -4.58
CA ARG A 52 -9.28 15.32 -5.04
C ARG A 52 -8.27 14.21 -4.81
N THR A 53 -8.00 13.48 -5.89
CA THR A 53 -6.84 12.61 -5.98
C THR A 53 -5.57 13.46 -6.07
N ILE A 54 -4.83 13.61 -4.98
CA ILE A 54 -3.52 14.27 -5.00
C ILE A 54 -2.49 13.19 -5.35
N THR A 55 -1.66 13.45 -6.36
CA THR A 55 -0.59 12.53 -6.76
C THR A 55 0.77 13.20 -6.54
N ALA A 56 1.56 12.65 -5.64
CA ALA A 56 2.97 12.96 -5.48
C ALA A 56 3.81 11.89 -6.19
N ARG A 57 4.89 12.30 -6.85
CA ARG A 57 5.84 11.39 -7.51
C ARG A 57 7.25 11.68 -7.06
N LEU A 58 7.97 10.64 -6.69
CA LEU A 58 9.34 10.69 -6.23
C LEU A 58 10.18 9.64 -6.98
N PRO A 59 10.99 10.04 -7.96
CA PRO A 59 12.03 9.17 -8.50
C PRO A 59 13.03 8.82 -7.38
N LEU A 60 13.29 7.53 -7.13
CA LEU A 60 14.19 7.12 -6.04
C LEU A 60 15.63 7.63 -6.23
N ALA A 61 16.04 7.83 -7.48
CA ALA A 61 17.32 8.45 -7.82
C ALA A 61 17.43 9.93 -7.41
N GLU A 62 16.30 10.61 -7.23
CA GLU A 62 16.22 12.02 -6.82
C GLU A 62 15.82 12.17 -5.34
N ALA A 63 15.51 11.06 -4.66
CA ALA A 63 15.11 11.05 -3.27
C ALA A 63 16.27 11.44 -2.35
N SER A 64 16.00 12.37 -1.43
CA SER A 64 16.94 12.70 -0.35
C SER A 64 17.13 11.50 0.60
N GLU A 65 18.25 11.48 1.33
CA GLU A 65 18.52 10.45 2.34
C GLU A 65 17.35 10.28 3.34
N PRO A 66 16.77 11.33 3.94
CA PRO A 66 15.62 11.18 4.83
C PRO A 66 14.38 10.58 4.16
N GLN A 67 14.14 10.87 2.87
CA GLN A 67 13.00 10.31 2.13
C GLN A 67 13.19 8.83 1.85
N ARG A 68 14.43 8.40 1.58
CA ARG A 68 14.77 6.99 1.41
C ARG A 68 14.63 6.24 2.73
N ASP A 69 15.18 6.79 3.81
CA ASP A 69 15.07 6.18 5.14
C ASP A 69 13.61 6.02 5.56
N ALA A 70 12.79 7.06 5.40
CA ALA A 70 11.36 6.99 5.70
C ALA A 70 10.61 5.97 4.85
N LEU A 71 10.99 5.79 3.57
CA LEU A 71 10.42 4.75 2.72
C LEU A 71 10.83 3.35 3.19
N ALA A 72 12.07 3.17 3.64
CA ALA A 72 12.58 1.90 4.16
C ALA A 72 11.97 1.51 5.51
N GLU A 73 11.50 2.49 6.27
CA GLU A 73 10.76 2.27 7.51
C GLU A 73 9.30 1.84 7.29
N LEU A 74 8.77 1.90 6.06
CA LEU A 74 7.42 1.42 5.78
C LEU A 74 7.35 -0.11 5.75
N HIS A 75 6.42 -0.65 6.53
CA HIS A 75 6.19 -2.08 6.67
C HIS A 75 4.72 -2.43 6.43
N GLU A 76 4.51 -3.63 5.90
CA GLU A 76 3.18 -4.19 5.74
C GLU A 76 2.55 -4.55 7.08
N THR A 77 1.24 -4.30 7.22
CA THR A 77 0.46 -4.62 8.42
C THR A 77 -0.74 -5.51 8.11
N GLU A 78 -1.15 -6.36 9.06
CA GLU A 78 -2.39 -7.16 8.99
C GLU A 78 -3.58 -6.48 9.64
N GLN A 79 -3.35 -5.41 10.40
CA GLN A 79 -4.41 -4.81 11.19
C GLN A 79 -5.00 -3.64 10.45
N ALA A 80 -6.28 -3.77 10.10
CA ALA A 80 -7.10 -2.64 9.69
C ALA A 80 -7.09 -1.58 10.80
N ALA A 81 -6.91 -0.32 10.43
CA ALA A 81 -7.04 0.78 11.37
C ALA A 81 -8.52 0.98 11.76
N PRO A 82 -8.79 1.56 12.95
CA PRO A 82 -10.15 1.97 13.29
C PRO A 82 -10.75 2.89 12.22
N CYS A 83 -11.96 2.60 11.76
CA CYS A 83 -12.64 3.45 10.80
C CYS A 83 -13.06 4.78 11.45
N ALA A 84 -12.53 5.88 10.92
CA ALA A 84 -13.02 7.22 11.20
C ALA A 84 -13.64 7.79 9.92
N SER A 85 -14.75 8.51 10.05
CA SER A 85 -15.53 9.06 8.93
C SER A 85 -14.79 10.15 8.14
N ASP A 86 -13.74 10.69 8.72
CA ASP A 86 -12.87 11.75 8.20
C ASP A 86 -11.44 11.25 7.93
N ALA A 87 -11.24 9.92 7.88
CA ALA A 87 -9.92 9.33 7.72
C ALA A 87 -9.38 9.51 6.29
N VAL A 88 -8.11 9.92 6.19
CA VAL A 88 -7.38 10.11 4.93
C VAL A 88 -7.04 8.75 4.30
N PHE A 89 -7.35 8.53 3.03
CA PHE A 89 -7.01 7.27 2.34
C PHE A 89 -5.79 7.46 1.43
N TYR A 90 -4.78 6.63 1.62
CA TYR A 90 -3.54 6.67 0.85
C TYR A 90 -3.35 5.40 0.05
N GLN A 91 -2.82 5.54 -1.16
CA GLN A 91 -2.29 4.46 -1.97
C GLN A 91 -0.85 4.79 -2.34
N LEU A 92 0.08 3.89 -2.07
CA LEU A 92 1.47 3.98 -2.47
C LEU A 92 1.72 2.99 -3.60
N GLN A 93 2.31 3.45 -4.70
CA GLN A 93 2.72 2.60 -5.80
C GLN A 93 4.23 2.68 -5.92
N LEU A 94 4.88 1.53 -5.83
CA LEU A 94 6.30 1.41 -6.10
C LEU A 94 6.47 0.85 -7.51
N GLN A 95 6.88 1.71 -8.44
CA GLN A 95 7.12 1.35 -9.83
C GLN A 95 8.62 1.07 -9.99
N ARG A 96 8.98 -0.19 -10.23
CA ARG A 96 10.34 -0.62 -10.57
C ARG A 96 10.40 -1.07 -12.03
N PRO A 97 11.57 -1.16 -12.67
CA PRO A 97 11.69 -1.68 -14.04
C PRO A 97 11.09 -3.08 -14.24
N GLN A 98 11.15 -3.93 -13.21
CA GLN A 98 10.67 -5.32 -13.25
C GLN A 98 9.15 -5.43 -13.02
N GLY A 99 8.50 -4.38 -12.50
CA GLY A 99 7.08 -4.41 -12.21
C GLY A 99 6.61 -3.31 -11.26
N ARG A 100 5.29 -3.28 -11.05
CA ARG A 100 4.64 -2.35 -10.12
C ARG A 100 4.07 -3.12 -8.93
N THR A 101 4.31 -2.60 -7.74
CA THR A 101 3.67 -3.04 -6.50
C THR A 101 2.81 -1.93 -5.93
N ASP A 102 1.57 -2.26 -5.57
CA ASP A 102 0.59 -1.32 -5.05
C ASP A 102 0.29 -1.66 -3.58
N TYR A 103 0.39 -0.65 -2.71
CA TYR A 103 0.09 -0.71 -1.28
C TYR A 103 -0.98 0.33 -0.93
N VAL A 104 -1.77 0.07 0.11
CA VAL A 104 -2.78 1.02 0.60
C VAL A 104 -2.68 1.20 2.11
N SER A 105 -3.14 2.34 2.63
CA SER A 105 -3.25 2.51 4.07
C SER A 105 -4.23 1.51 4.70
N ASN A 106 -3.98 1.07 5.92
CA ASN A 106 -4.81 0.08 6.61
C ASN A 106 -6.22 0.57 6.98
N ASN A 107 -6.52 1.87 6.88
CA ASN A 107 -7.87 2.41 6.96
C ASN A 107 -8.64 2.34 5.63
N TRP A 108 -8.00 1.90 4.54
CA TRP A 108 -8.64 1.79 3.21
C TRP A 108 -9.84 0.85 3.21
N SER A 109 -9.85 -0.17 4.07
CA SER A 109 -11.01 -1.05 4.28
C SER A 109 -12.28 -0.28 4.67
N CYS A 110 -12.14 0.94 5.18
CA CYS A 110 -13.26 1.79 5.58
C CYS A 110 -13.88 2.58 4.41
N GLN A 111 -13.27 2.56 3.22
CA GLN A 111 -13.73 3.34 2.07
C GLN A 111 -15.13 2.93 1.57
N ASP A 112 -15.50 1.64 1.68
CA ASP A 112 -16.74 1.11 1.09
C ASP A 112 -17.68 0.41 2.11
N GLY A 113 -17.41 0.46 3.40
CA GLY A 113 -18.24 -0.15 4.43
C GLY A 113 -18.29 -1.70 4.40
N GLU A 114 -17.48 -2.34 3.55
CA GLU A 114 -17.40 -3.79 3.46
C GLU A 114 -16.40 -4.36 4.46
N THR A 115 -16.93 -4.92 5.55
CA THR A 115 -16.27 -6.01 6.28
C THR A 115 -16.26 -7.25 5.38
N GLY A 116 -15.37 -7.29 4.39
CA GLY A 116 -15.23 -8.38 3.44
C GLY A 116 -13.82 -8.36 2.87
N GLY A 117 -13.12 -9.49 2.96
CA GLY A 117 -11.69 -9.60 2.69
C GLY A 117 -11.22 -8.94 1.39
N HIS A 118 -10.09 -8.24 1.50
CA HIS A 118 -9.20 -7.77 0.45
C HIS A 118 -9.64 -7.98 -1.01
N ASP A 119 -10.46 -7.08 -1.54
CA ASP A 119 -10.39 -6.69 -2.95
C ASP A 119 -10.18 -5.18 -3.02
N ALA A 120 -9.04 -4.73 -2.51
CA ALA A 120 -8.55 -3.37 -2.69
C ALA A 120 -8.08 -3.16 -4.15
N GLY A 121 -8.95 -3.39 -5.15
CA GLY A 121 -8.73 -3.02 -6.55
C GLY A 121 -7.32 -3.30 -7.12
N GLY A 122 -6.69 -4.42 -6.75
CA GLY A 122 -5.33 -4.79 -7.19
C GLY A 122 -4.18 -4.44 -6.24
N ALA A 123 -4.43 -3.84 -5.07
CA ALA A 123 -3.40 -3.63 -4.04
C ALA A 123 -2.99 -4.95 -3.39
N GLN A 124 -1.68 -5.10 -3.18
CA GLN A 124 -1.05 -6.34 -2.74
C GLN A 124 -0.99 -6.44 -1.20
N ALA A 125 -0.86 -5.30 -0.49
CA ALA A 125 -0.74 -5.26 0.96
C ALA A 125 -1.17 -3.91 1.59
N TRP A 126 -1.27 -3.90 2.92
CA TRP A 126 -1.60 -2.71 3.73
C TRP A 126 -0.38 -2.12 4.43
N ILE A 127 -0.35 -0.80 4.61
CA ILE A 127 0.63 -0.07 5.41
C ILE A 127 -0.10 0.68 6.52
N ASP A 128 0.51 0.85 7.70
CA ASP A 128 -0.08 1.68 8.75
C ASP A 128 -0.35 3.12 8.25
N VAL A 129 -1.56 3.63 8.50
CA VAL A 129 -1.98 4.95 8.02
C VAL A 129 -1.12 6.07 8.59
N ALA A 130 -0.66 5.99 9.84
CA ALA A 130 0.16 7.05 10.42
C ALA A 130 1.55 7.06 9.78
N ALA A 131 2.17 5.88 9.62
CA ALA A 131 3.47 5.77 8.94
C ALA A 131 3.41 6.27 7.49
N LEU A 132 2.34 5.93 6.75
CA LEU A 132 2.18 6.39 5.38
C LEU A 132 1.85 7.89 5.29
N ALA A 133 1.09 8.44 6.24
CA ALA A 133 0.83 9.87 6.34
C ALA A 133 2.11 10.68 6.61
N ASP A 134 2.97 10.20 7.50
CA ASP A 134 4.26 10.83 7.81
C ASP A 134 5.17 10.85 6.58
N PHE A 135 5.25 9.75 5.83
CA PHE A 135 5.98 9.71 4.56
C PHE A 135 5.42 10.72 3.54
N VAL A 136 4.09 10.80 3.40
CA VAL A 136 3.45 11.76 2.49
C VAL A 136 3.77 13.20 2.85
N ALA A 137 3.80 13.54 4.15
CA ALA A 137 4.15 14.88 4.61
C ALA A 137 5.58 15.28 4.21
N MET A 138 6.49 14.31 4.01
CA MET A 138 7.86 14.56 3.52
C MET A 138 7.95 14.80 2.00
N LEU A 139 6.87 14.53 1.25
CA LEU A 139 6.82 14.74 -0.20
C LEU A 139 6.26 16.12 -0.61
N GLN A 140 5.71 16.87 0.35
CA GLN A 140 5.08 18.18 0.13
C GLN A 140 6.04 19.33 0.42
#